data_AF-A0A662GVC7-F1
#
_entry.id   AF-A0A662GVC7-F1
#
_cell.length_a   1.000
_cell.length_b   1.000
_cell.length_c   1.000
_cell.angle_alpha   90.00
_cell.angle_beta   90.00
_cell.angle_gamma   90.00
#
_symmetry.space_group_name_H-M   'P 1'
#
loop_
_entity.id
_entity.type
_entity.pdbx_description
1 polymer ?
#
loop_
_entity_poly.entity_id
_entity_poly.type
_entity_poly.pdbx_seq_one_letter_code
_entity_poly.pdbx_strand_id
1 'polypeptide(L)' 'TGFSKAKVSRILDKLEAMGLVERKRRGMSNIVLLRK' A
#
# COMPACT_ATOMS: atom_id res chain seq x y z
N THR A 1 -15.94 -2.48 -1.79
CA THR A 1 -15.14 -1.92 -0.69
C THR A 1 -15.45 -0.44 -0.56
N GLY A 2 -15.95 0.02 0.59
CA GLY A 2 -16.44 1.39 0.78
C GLY A 2 -15.36 2.47 0.96
N PHE A 3 -14.12 2.20 0.56
CA PHE A 3 -13.00 3.13 0.74
C PHE A 3 -12.60 3.74 -0.60
N SER A 4 -12.38 5.06 -0.62
CA SER A 4 -11.85 5.75 -1.79
C SER A 4 -10.42 5.32 -2.08
N LYS A 5 -10.01 5.32 -3.36
CA LYS A 5 -8.63 5.01 -3.76
C LYS A 5 -7.61 5.88 -3.02
N ALA A 6 -7.92 7.16 -2.83
CA ALA A 6 -7.09 8.09 -2.08
C ALA A 6 -6.91 7.68 -0.60
N LYS A 7 -7.97 7.19 0.05
CA LYS A 7 -7.89 6.70 1.43
C LYS A 7 -7.03 5.46 1.53
N VAL A 8 -7.15 4.52 0.59
CA VAL A 8 -6.31 3.32 0.54
C VAL A 8 -4.84 3.68 0.33
N SER A 9 -4.54 4.60 -0.59
CA SER A 9 -3.15 5.06 -0.80
C SER A 9 -2.52 5.65 0.46
N ARG A 10 -3.22 6.56 1.16
CA ARG A 10 -2.70 7.19 2.39
C ARG A 10 -2.44 6.19 3.52
N ILE A 11 -3.27 5.16 3.63
CA ILE A 11 -3.07 4.10 4.64
C ILE A 11 -1.81 3.30 4.29
N LEU A 12 -1.65 2.94 3.02
CA LEU A 12 -0.46 2.22 2.55
C LEU A 12 0.82 3.07 2.73
N ASP A 13 0.76 4.38 2.49
CA ASP A 13 1.89 5.29 2.74
C ASP A 13 2.32 5.26 4.22
N LYS A 14 1.36 5.29 5.15
CA LYS A 14 1.65 5.20 6.59
C LYS A 14 2.24 3.85 6.99
N LEU A 15 1.68 2.77 6.46
CA LEU A 15 2.17 1.42 6.78
C LEU A 15 3.58 1.18 6.22
N GLU A 16 3.90 1.76 5.06
CA GLU A 16 5.24 1.71 4.49
C GLU A 16 6.24 2.53 5.31
N ALA A 17 5.84 3.72 5.78
CA ALA A 17 6.64 4.53 6.71
C ALA A 17 6.91 3.83 8.06
N MET A 18 5.99 2.97 8.50
CA MET A 18 6.16 2.13 9.69
C MET A 18 6.98 0.86 9.43
N GLY A 19 7.39 0.59 8.19
CA GLY A 19 8.12 -0.62 7.80
C GLY A 19 7.28 -1.91 7.78
N LEU A 20 5.95 -1.79 7.91
CA LEU A 20 5.03 -2.93 7.99
C LEU A 20 4.62 -3.46 6.62
N VAL A 21 4.66 -2.62 5.58
CA VAL A 21 4.37 -3.04 4.20
C VAL A 21 5.41 -2.50 3.23
N GLU A 22 5.61 -3.21 2.14
CA GLU A 22 6.39 -2.74 0.99
C GLU A 22 5.52 -2.72 -0.26
N ARG A 23 5.61 -1.62 -1.00
CA ARG A 23 4.95 -1.52 -2.31
C ARG A 23 5.93 -1.81 -3.43
N LYS A 24 5.57 -2.76 -4.29
CA LYS A 24 6.27 -3.04 -5.55
C LYS A 24 5.34 -2.77 -6.71
N ARG A 25 5.73 -1.84 -7.59
CA ARG A 25 4.98 -1.59 -8.83
C ARG A 25 5.36 -2.64 -9.88
N ARG A 26 4.34 -3.24 -10.52
CA ARG A 26 4.50 -4.11 -11.71
C ARG A 26 3.64 -3.57 -12.84
N GLY A 27 4.24 -2.72 -13.68
CA GLY A 27 3.55 -2.07 -14.80
C GLY A 27 2.37 -1.21 -14.32
N MET A 28 1.16 -1.62 -14.68
CA MET A 28 -0.09 -0.96 -14.31
C MET A 28 -0.66 -1.42 -12.95
N SER A 29 -0.06 -2.44 -12.32
CA SER A 29 -0.52 -3.02 -11.06
C SER A 29 0.43 -2.70 -9.90
N ASN A 30 -0.12 -2.62 -8.69
CA ASN A 30 0.65 -2.47 -7.45
C ASN A 30 0.56 -3.77 -6.65
N ILE A 31 1.71 -4.29 -6.23
CA ILE A 31 1.82 -5.41 -5.29
C ILE A 31 2.14 -4.83 -3.92
N VAL A 32 1.40 -5.27 -2.90
CA VAL A 32 1.66 -4.92 -1.50
C VAL A 32 2.15 -6.18 -0.79
N LEU A 33 3.36 -6.16 -0.26
CA LEU A 33 3.91 -7.23 0.57
C LEU A 33 3.80 -6.83 2.03
N LEU A 34 3.30 -7.71 2.88
CA LEU A 34 3.31 -7.54 4.33
C LEU A 34 4.67 -8.00 4.86
N ARG A 35 5.35 -7.14 5.60
CA ARG A 35 6.54 -7.52 6.37
C ARG A 35 6.12 -7.97 7.77
N LYS A 36 6.75 -9.04 8.25
CA LYS A 36 6.54 -9.60 9.59
C LYS A 36 7.40 -8.86 10.61
#